data_AF-A0A814GXW9-F1
#
_entry.id   AF-A0A814GXW9-F1
#
_cell.length_a   1.000
_cell.length_b   1.000
_cell.length_c   1.000
_cell.angle_alpha   90.00
_cell.angle_beta   90.00
_cell.angle_gamma   90.00
#
_symmetry.space_group_name_H-M   'P 1'
#
loop_
_entity.id
_entity.type
_entity.pdbx_description
1 polymer ?
#
loop_
_entity_poly.entity_id
_entity_poly.type
_entity_poly.pdbx_seq_one_letter_code
_entity_poly.pdbx_strand_id
1 'polypeptide(L)'
;MTISWRTGIIINSCGHSMHLSCYKEYFKSHTKKTASENDPHIEFKCPMCRQKSNGLIYTPQIDKQIESNENLIETVSNLIEKNIKICISPLIAEWLTNFIEKIYLMVNKNYRTIDKQIKQLSDDILALFLISILRFNLENDILIRDTPFIDSTIINRKSCFCELFYICNLKYPYLLNHSHILLWHRIATGHMNTKLNNNEQTVPLLLSDSVVLLLRIMLSLPYLITKELYRVIVQVLFNLTYIQALFTIISEMNKTEQEIWSRISTHKNKNNISEYLRMISLKLFQSNFNSNIDNTKISSLESINALIRERCGNFIKIAALIQHYLYQSITWWIPDHHLHFDHLSKNLIKELQLYNNDEPYWFSNDSLLIINNWLDEVLILDKQQSILVRKIIHAIPVFHSPQFIELPTCYSDLFRSCNHRRCSYCQELIIEPILCLICGIVYSQERTKKQCCDQQTRFIQEHLLLCSGNLNISININSTKTLIQREKRYTYWISLYLDQHGEEDLNLRRGRILYLDRDRLRLLYSAWISSNLDQLINRWSTDPFDF
;
A
#
# COMPACT_ATOMS: atom_id res chain seq x y z
N MET A 1 -3.48 -15.24 1.37
CA MET A 1 -2.87 -14.53 0.22
C MET A 1 -2.59 -13.08 0.57
N THR A 2 -1.82 -12.85 1.63
CA THR A 2 -1.15 -11.57 1.87
C THR A 2 0.33 -11.85 1.66
N ILE A 3 0.75 -11.95 0.39
CA ILE A 3 2.14 -11.62 0.11
C ILE A 3 2.19 -10.10 0.25
N SER A 4 2.31 -9.62 1.49
CA SER A 4 2.91 -8.33 1.72
C SER A 4 4.33 -8.49 1.18
N TRP A 5 4.53 -8.08 -0.07
CA TRP A 5 5.87 -7.73 -0.50
C TRP A 5 6.35 -6.76 0.56
N ARG A 6 7.38 -7.17 1.34
CA ARG A 6 7.88 -6.38 2.48
C ARG A 6 8.30 -4.98 2.06
N THR A 7 8.45 -4.75 0.75
CA THR A 7 8.62 -3.46 0.12
C THR A 7 7.76 -3.33 -1.14
N GLY A 8 7.17 -2.14 -1.30
CA GLY A 8 6.40 -1.78 -2.49
C GLY A 8 7.24 -0.99 -3.49
N ILE A 9 6.77 -0.96 -4.74
CA ILE A 9 7.42 -0.25 -5.84
C ILE A 9 6.59 0.99 -6.18
N ILE A 10 7.20 2.17 -6.06
CA ILE A 10 6.62 3.43 -6.54
C ILE A 10 7.16 3.68 -7.93
N ILE A 11 6.26 3.91 -8.88
CA ILE A 11 6.59 4.26 -10.25
C ILE A 11 6.08 5.68 -10.49
N ASN A 12 7.01 6.58 -10.80
CA ASN A 12 6.71 7.97 -11.11
C ASN A 12 7.07 8.25 -12.57
N SER A 13 6.19 8.98 -13.26
CA SER A 13 6.42 9.44 -14.63
C SER A 13 6.63 10.96 -14.67
N CYS A 14 7.46 11.42 -15.60
CA CYS A 14 7.58 12.85 -15.92
C CYS A 14 6.46 13.35 -16.84
N GLY A 15 5.56 12.47 -17.28
CA GLY A 15 4.40 12.79 -18.13
C GLY A 15 4.70 13.03 -19.62
N HIS A 16 5.97 13.13 -20.01
CA HIS A 16 6.36 13.32 -21.41
C HIS A 16 6.36 12.00 -22.19
N SER A 17 5.76 12.01 -23.37
CA SER A 17 5.71 10.87 -24.28
C SER A 17 6.80 10.95 -25.35
N MET A 18 7.34 9.81 -25.77
CA MET A 18 8.22 9.70 -26.93
C MET A 18 7.95 8.40 -27.70
N HIS A 19 8.22 8.38 -28.99
CA HIS A 19 8.17 7.14 -29.77
C HIS A 19 9.24 6.16 -29.30
N LEU A 20 8.92 4.86 -29.30
CA LEU A 20 9.87 3.82 -28.91
C LEU A 20 11.14 3.81 -29.79
N SER A 21 11.02 4.15 -31.07
CA SER A 21 12.17 4.31 -31.98
C SER A 21 13.09 5.47 -31.56
N CYS A 22 12.51 6.65 -31.30
CA CYS A 22 13.25 7.81 -30.81
C CYS A 22 13.94 7.55 -29.48
N TYR A 23 13.30 6.79 -28.59
CA TYR A 23 13.92 6.36 -27.33
C TYR A 23 15.15 5.49 -27.57
N LYS A 24 15.05 4.47 -28.44
CA LYS A 24 16.18 3.57 -28.74
C LYS A 24 17.37 4.35 -29.29
N GLU A 25 17.14 5.31 -30.18
CA GLU A 25 18.19 6.18 -30.72
C GLU A 25 18.79 7.10 -29.65
N TYR A 26 17.94 7.77 -28.87
CA TYR A 26 18.36 8.64 -27.79
C TYR A 26 19.18 7.89 -26.73
N PHE A 27 18.69 6.73 -26.28
CA PHE A 27 19.35 5.90 -25.27
C PHE A 27 20.73 5.44 -25.75
N LYS A 28 20.85 4.98 -27.01
CA LYS A 28 22.14 4.61 -27.62
C LYS A 28 23.13 5.76 -27.70
N SER A 29 22.65 6.98 -27.90
CA SER A 29 23.52 8.17 -27.95
C SER A 29 24.03 8.60 -26.57
N HIS A 30 23.23 8.37 -25.52
CA HIS A 30 23.49 8.90 -24.18
C HIS A 30 24.21 7.91 -23.25
N THR A 31 24.08 6.62 -23.53
CA THR A 31 24.77 5.55 -22.80
C THR A 31 26.08 5.20 -23.49
N LYS A 32 27.15 4.93 -22.73
CA LYS A 32 28.40 4.41 -23.31
C LYS A 32 28.06 3.13 -24.09
N LYS A 33 28.68 2.91 -25.26
CA LYS A 33 28.45 1.77 -26.19
C LYS A 33 28.40 0.36 -25.56
N THR A 34 28.79 0.20 -24.29
CA THR A 34 28.84 -1.06 -23.53
C THR A 34 27.68 -1.29 -22.56
N ALA A 35 26.77 -0.33 -22.38
CA ALA A 35 25.67 -0.47 -21.40
C ALA A 35 24.45 -1.15 -22.05
N SER A 36 23.98 -2.27 -21.46
CA SER A 36 22.82 -3.02 -21.96
C SER A 36 21.51 -2.29 -21.65
N GLU A 37 20.60 -2.15 -22.62
CA GLU A 37 19.25 -1.60 -22.42
C GLU A 37 18.48 -2.30 -21.27
N ASN A 38 18.83 -3.56 -20.98
CA ASN A 38 18.21 -4.40 -19.96
C ASN A 38 18.79 -4.19 -18.55
N ASP A 39 19.84 -3.38 -18.38
CA ASP A 39 20.35 -3.11 -17.03
C ASP A 39 19.33 -2.28 -16.22
N PRO A 40 18.80 -2.82 -15.11
CA PRO A 40 17.79 -2.15 -14.28
C PRO A 40 18.26 -0.83 -13.68
N HIS A 41 19.56 -0.59 -13.60
CA HIS A 41 20.13 0.60 -12.93
C HIS A 41 20.61 1.70 -13.89
N ILE A 42 20.44 1.53 -15.21
CA ILE A 42 20.80 2.61 -16.13
C ILE A 42 19.78 3.74 -16.03
N GLU A 43 20.26 4.90 -15.60
CA GLU A 43 19.54 6.17 -15.59
C GLU A 43 19.80 6.94 -16.90
N PHE A 44 18.77 7.60 -17.43
CA PHE A 44 18.88 8.59 -18.50
C PHE A 44 18.10 9.85 -18.12
N LYS A 45 18.37 10.97 -18.80
CA LYS A 45 17.59 12.21 -18.61
C LYS A 45 16.47 12.28 -19.65
N CYS A 46 15.26 12.63 -19.23
CA CYS A 46 14.18 12.94 -20.16
C CYS A 46 14.62 14.07 -21.11
N PRO A 47 14.47 13.93 -22.45
CA PRO A 47 14.90 14.95 -23.40
C PRO A 47 14.11 16.26 -23.26
N MET A 48 12.89 16.20 -22.73
CA MET A 48 12.01 17.37 -22.56
C MET A 48 12.27 18.11 -21.24
N CYS A 49 12.12 17.44 -20.10
CA CYS A 49 12.22 18.08 -18.78
C CYS A 49 13.55 17.85 -18.05
N ARG A 50 14.46 17.04 -18.61
CA ARG A 50 15.76 16.69 -18.02
C ARG A 50 15.71 15.94 -16.67
N GLN A 51 14.52 15.56 -16.21
CA GLN A 51 14.34 14.72 -15.04
C GLN A 51 15.01 13.36 -15.29
N LYS A 52 15.61 12.78 -14.23
CA LYS A 52 16.20 11.44 -14.30
C LYS A 52 15.09 10.40 -14.42
N SER A 53 15.30 9.41 -15.29
CA SER A 53 14.37 8.33 -15.57
C SER A 53 15.14 7.04 -15.79
N ASN A 54 14.50 5.91 -15.51
CA ASN A 54 15.08 4.56 -15.61
C ASN A 54 14.29 3.65 -16.57
N GLY A 55 13.20 4.14 -17.16
CA GLY A 55 12.39 3.39 -18.11
C GLY A 55 11.36 4.24 -18.83
N LEU A 56 10.68 3.61 -19.79
CA LEU A 56 9.46 4.12 -20.40
C LEU A 56 8.26 3.37 -19.84
N ILE A 57 7.07 3.95 -19.98
CA ILE A 57 5.80 3.31 -19.68
C ILE A 57 4.94 3.44 -20.95
N TYR A 58 4.39 2.33 -21.41
CA TYR A 58 3.51 2.31 -22.56
C TYR A 58 2.20 3.05 -22.26
N THR A 59 1.78 3.94 -23.14
CA THR A 59 0.53 4.70 -23.01
C THR A 59 -0.63 3.93 -23.64
N PRO A 60 -1.79 3.83 -22.97
CA PRO A 60 -2.95 3.14 -23.51
C PRO A 60 -3.39 3.78 -24.83
N GLN A 61 -3.75 2.95 -25.81
CA GLN A 61 -4.58 3.39 -26.93
C GLN A 61 -6.03 3.38 -26.43
N ILE A 62 -6.84 4.38 -26.80
CA ILE A 62 -8.22 4.49 -26.33
C ILE A 62 -9.00 3.27 -26.84
N ASP A 63 -9.28 2.33 -25.96
CA ASP A 63 -10.22 1.25 -26.23
C ASP A 63 -11.63 1.79 -26.07
N LYS A 64 -12.52 1.45 -27.02
CA LYS A 64 -13.95 1.80 -26.91
C LYS A 64 -14.52 1.24 -25.62
N GLN A 65 -15.30 2.03 -24.88
CA GLN A 65 -16.04 1.55 -23.73
C GLN A 65 -17.02 0.45 -24.17
N ILE A 66 -17.09 -0.64 -23.41
CA ILE A 66 -18.03 -1.74 -23.66
C ILE A 66 -19.40 -1.30 -23.17
N GLU A 67 -20.42 -1.32 -24.03
CA GLU A 67 -21.81 -0.98 -23.64
C GLU A 67 -22.41 -2.04 -22.69
N SER A 68 -23.18 -1.60 -21.70
CA SER A 68 -23.82 -2.44 -20.69
C SER A 68 -25.24 -2.87 -21.08
N ASN A 69 -25.58 -4.13 -20.80
CA ASN A 69 -26.95 -4.66 -20.85
C ASN A 69 -27.67 -4.48 -19.49
N GLU A 70 -29.00 -4.73 -19.46
CA GLU A 70 -29.87 -4.48 -18.30
C GLU A 70 -29.47 -5.19 -16.99
N ASN A 71 -28.85 -6.40 -17.05
CA ASN A 71 -28.36 -7.10 -15.86
C ASN A 71 -26.85 -6.93 -15.65
N LEU A 72 -26.47 -5.99 -14.78
CA LEU A 72 -25.07 -5.60 -14.59
C LEU A 72 -24.20 -6.71 -13.96
N ILE A 73 -24.72 -7.51 -13.03
CA ILE A 73 -23.95 -8.58 -12.37
C ILE A 73 -23.61 -9.70 -13.35
N GLU A 74 -24.60 -10.12 -14.14
CA GLU A 74 -24.43 -11.14 -15.16
C GLU A 74 -23.53 -10.64 -16.30
N THR A 75 -23.59 -9.35 -16.62
CA THR A 75 -22.64 -8.72 -17.56
C THR A 75 -21.20 -8.83 -17.05
N VAL A 76 -20.94 -8.57 -15.76
CA VAL A 76 -19.60 -8.78 -15.17
C VAL A 76 -19.21 -10.27 -15.23
N SER A 77 -20.10 -11.19 -14.88
CA SER A 77 -19.86 -12.63 -14.98
C SER A 77 -19.44 -13.03 -16.40
N ASN A 78 -20.21 -12.61 -17.41
CA ASN A 78 -19.94 -12.93 -18.81
C ASN A 78 -18.61 -12.35 -19.30
N LEU A 79 -18.23 -11.16 -18.83
CA LEU A 79 -16.95 -10.55 -19.19
C LEU A 79 -15.76 -11.30 -18.56
N ILE A 80 -15.88 -11.71 -17.31
CA ILE A 80 -14.83 -12.50 -16.61
C ILE A 80 -14.71 -13.90 -17.24
N GLU A 81 -15.83 -14.54 -17.58
CA GLU A 81 -15.85 -15.86 -18.20
C GLU A 81 -15.21 -15.86 -19.59
N LYS A 82 -15.47 -14.81 -20.39
CA LYS A 82 -14.79 -14.62 -21.68
C LYS A 82 -13.26 -14.50 -21.55
N ASN A 83 -12.75 -14.17 -20.36
CA ASN A 83 -11.32 -14.08 -20.01
C ASN A 83 -10.49 -13.49 -21.16
N ILE A 84 -10.88 -12.30 -21.61
CA ILE A 84 -10.46 -11.73 -22.90
C ILE A 84 -8.95 -11.53 -22.88
N LYS A 85 -8.23 -12.42 -23.57
CA LYS A 85 -6.81 -12.24 -23.85
C LYS A 85 -6.68 -11.18 -24.94
N ILE A 86 -6.24 -10.00 -24.55
CA ILE A 86 -6.00 -8.90 -25.49
C ILE A 86 -4.88 -9.34 -26.43
N CYS A 87 -5.15 -9.32 -27.74
CA CYS A 87 -4.13 -9.62 -28.75
C CYS A 87 -3.13 -8.48 -28.77
N ILE A 88 -1.88 -8.79 -28.43
CA ILE A 88 -0.81 -7.81 -28.31
C ILE A 88 0.19 -8.07 -29.45
N SER A 89 0.68 -7.00 -30.08
CA SER A 89 1.73 -7.16 -31.09
C SER A 89 3.00 -7.79 -30.49
N PRO A 90 3.79 -8.57 -31.25
CA PRO A 90 5.00 -9.21 -30.73
C PRO A 90 5.96 -8.21 -30.07
N LEU A 91 6.04 -6.99 -30.62
CA LEU A 91 6.88 -5.91 -30.11
C LEU A 91 6.44 -5.42 -28.73
N ILE A 92 5.13 -5.32 -28.47
CA ILE A 92 4.61 -4.94 -27.15
C ILE A 92 4.77 -6.10 -26.16
N ALA A 93 4.59 -7.35 -26.59
CA ALA A 93 4.79 -8.51 -25.73
C ALA A 93 6.25 -8.65 -25.25
N GLU A 94 7.21 -8.44 -26.15
CA GLU A 94 8.64 -8.39 -25.85
C GLU A 94 8.95 -7.25 -24.86
N TRP A 95 8.45 -6.05 -25.15
CA TRP A 95 8.62 -4.89 -24.28
C TRP A 95 8.05 -5.11 -22.87
N LEU A 96 6.84 -5.66 -22.76
CA LEU A 96 6.17 -5.97 -21.48
C LEU A 96 7.00 -6.94 -20.65
N THR A 97 7.54 -7.98 -21.29
CA THR A 97 8.38 -8.98 -20.63
C THR A 97 9.65 -8.33 -20.08
N ASN A 98 10.34 -7.54 -20.90
CA ASN A 98 11.55 -6.82 -20.47
C ASN A 98 11.24 -5.80 -19.35
N PHE A 99 10.11 -5.10 -19.43
CA PHE A 99 9.69 -4.13 -18.42
C PHE A 99 9.44 -4.79 -17.06
N ILE A 100 8.67 -5.89 -17.04
CA ILE A 100 8.38 -6.63 -15.80
C ILE A 100 9.67 -7.25 -15.23
N GLU A 101 10.51 -7.85 -16.07
CA GLU A 101 11.80 -8.40 -15.63
C GLU A 101 12.70 -7.31 -15.05
N LYS A 102 12.78 -6.14 -15.68
CA LYS A 102 13.57 -5.00 -15.20
C LYS A 102 13.09 -4.53 -13.82
N ILE A 103 11.78 -4.36 -13.64
CA ILE A 103 11.18 -3.98 -12.35
C ILE A 103 11.47 -5.05 -11.30
N TYR A 104 11.27 -6.32 -11.65
CA TYR A 104 11.53 -7.44 -10.75
C TYR A 104 13.00 -7.51 -10.33
N LEU A 105 13.94 -7.34 -11.26
CA LEU A 105 15.38 -7.32 -10.97
C LEU A 105 15.79 -6.14 -10.09
N MET A 106 15.14 -4.98 -10.25
CA MET A 106 15.38 -3.79 -9.41
C MET A 106 15.00 -4.07 -7.94
N VAL A 107 13.95 -4.86 -7.71
CA VAL A 107 13.60 -5.37 -6.38
C VAL A 107 14.61 -6.45 -5.95
N ASN A 108 14.81 -7.49 -6.74
CA ASN A 108 15.53 -8.69 -6.32
C ASN A 108 17.03 -8.48 -6.07
N LYS A 109 17.72 -7.60 -6.83
CA LYS A 109 19.14 -7.26 -6.54
C LYS A 109 19.33 -6.58 -5.19
N ASN A 110 18.35 -5.81 -4.75
CA ASN A 110 18.35 -5.16 -3.45
C ASN A 110 18.01 -6.19 -2.33
N TYR A 111 17.21 -7.21 -2.63
CA TYR A 111 16.84 -8.29 -1.70
C TYR A 111 17.60 -9.60 -2.00
N ARG A 112 18.91 -9.64 -1.70
CA ARG A 112 19.75 -10.85 -1.79
C ARG A 112 19.26 -12.05 -0.94
N THR A 113 18.22 -11.85 -0.12
CA THR A 113 17.69 -12.84 0.84
C THR A 113 16.46 -13.59 0.34
N ILE A 114 15.83 -13.20 -0.77
CA ILE A 114 14.72 -13.97 -1.35
C ILE A 114 15.30 -14.96 -2.37
N ASP A 115 15.83 -16.04 -1.80
CA ASP A 115 16.32 -17.31 -2.35
C ASP A 115 16.61 -17.45 -3.86
N LYS A 116 17.84 -17.95 -4.11
CA LYS A 116 18.30 -18.62 -5.34
C LYS A 116 17.42 -19.81 -5.80
N GLN A 117 16.35 -20.14 -5.08
CA GLN A 117 15.35 -21.15 -5.43
C GLN A 117 14.24 -20.63 -6.38
N ILE A 118 14.12 -19.31 -6.57
CA ILE A 118 13.08 -18.68 -7.41
C ILE A 118 13.63 -18.37 -8.82
N LYS A 119 14.16 -19.38 -9.51
CA LYS A 119 14.57 -19.23 -10.93
C LYS A 119 13.42 -19.46 -11.91
N GLN A 120 12.24 -19.83 -11.42
CA GLN A 120 10.98 -19.80 -12.16
C GLN A 120 9.92 -19.19 -11.25
N LEU A 121 9.61 -17.91 -11.43
CA LEU A 121 8.44 -17.32 -10.78
C LEU A 121 7.22 -18.05 -11.32
N SER A 122 6.41 -18.65 -10.45
CA SER A 122 5.10 -19.14 -10.89
C SER A 122 4.25 -17.96 -11.35
N ASP A 123 3.38 -18.20 -12.33
CA ASP A 123 2.50 -17.16 -12.86
C ASP A 123 1.64 -16.50 -11.78
N ASP A 124 1.27 -17.26 -10.73
CA ASP A 124 0.56 -16.75 -9.55
C ASP A 124 1.36 -15.71 -8.75
N ILE A 125 2.68 -15.90 -8.61
CA ILE A 125 3.53 -14.93 -7.90
C ILE A 125 3.66 -13.65 -8.73
N LEU A 126 3.80 -13.78 -10.06
CA LEU A 126 3.81 -12.63 -10.97
C LEU A 126 2.47 -11.89 -10.94
N ALA A 127 1.34 -12.60 -10.91
CA ALA A 127 0.01 -12.01 -10.81
C ALA A 127 -0.14 -11.18 -9.52
N LEU A 128 0.32 -11.72 -8.38
CA LEU A 128 0.33 -11.01 -7.10
C LEU A 128 1.31 -9.83 -7.09
N PHE A 129 2.44 -9.95 -7.79
CA PHE A 129 3.41 -8.87 -7.95
C PHE A 129 2.83 -7.69 -8.75
N LEU A 130 2.10 -7.94 -9.83
CA LEU A 130 1.44 -6.87 -10.59
C LEU A 130 0.38 -6.15 -9.74
N ILE A 131 -0.40 -6.91 -8.96
CA ILE A 131 -1.38 -6.34 -8.03
C ILE A 131 -0.69 -5.49 -6.95
N SER A 132 0.44 -5.95 -6.40
CA SER A 132 1.15 -5.20 -5.36
C SER A 132 1.72 -3.88 -5.87
N ILE A 133 2.21 -3.82 -7.12
CA ILE A 133 2.64 -2.58 -7.76
C ILE A 133 1.47 -1.59 -7.84
N LEU A 134 0.32 -2.02 -8.37
CA LEU A 134 -0.85 -1.14 -8.51
C LEU A 134 -1.34 -0.63 -7.16
N ARG A 135 -1.46 -1.53 -6.18
CA ARG A 135 -1.88 -1.18 -4.82
C ARG A 135 -0.95 -0.15 -4.19
N PHE A 136 0.37 -0.38 -4.25
CA PHE A 136 1.33 0.50 -3.58
C PHE A 136 1.33 1.91 -4.17
N ASN A 137 1.16 2.04 -5.49
CA ASN A 137 1.05 3.35 -6.14
C ASN A 137 -0.25 4.06 -5.76
N LEU A 138 -1.38 3.35 -5.65
CA LEU A 138 -2.65 3.92 -5.16
C LEU A 138 -2.57 4.37 -3.70
N GLU A 139 -2.01 3.54 -2.83
CA GLU A 139 -1.82 3.86 -1.41
C GLU A 139 -0.87 5.05 -1.22
N ASN A 140 0.20 5.14 -2.03
CA ASN A 140 1.11 6.28 -2.03
C ASN A 140 0.42 7.57 -2.49
N ASP A 141 -0.40 7.51 -3.54
CA ASP A 141 -1.16 8.66 -4.02
C ASP A 141 -2.20 9.14 -2.98
N ILE A 142 -2.88 8.22 -2.29
CA ILE A 142 -3.76 8.55 -1.16
C ILE A 142 -2.95 9.24 -0.07
N LEU A 143 -1.81 8.68 0.27
CA LEU A 143 -0.98 9.20 1.35
C LEU A 143 -0.48 10.61 1.05
N ILE A 144 -0.01 10.89 -0.17
CA ILE A 144 0.37 12.25 -0.61
C ILE A 144 -0.80 13.23 -0.45
N ARG A 145 -2.03 12.78 -0.75
CA ARG A 145 -3.22 13.64 -0.69
C ARG A 145 -3.77 13.82 0.73
N ASP A 146 -3.60 12.82 1.59
CA ASP A 146 -4.00 12.86 3.00
C ASP A 146 -3.01 13.67 3.86
N THR A 147 -1.75 13.79 3.42
CA THR A 147 -0.75 14.53 4.19
C THR A 147 -1.04 16.04 4.15
N PRO A 148 -1.27 16.68 5.31
CA PRO A 148 -1.46 18.12 5.36
C PRO A 148 -0.16 18.82 4.94
N PHE A 149 -0.29 20.00 4.31
CA PHE A 149 0.84 20.86 3.89
C PHE A 149 1.64 20.41 2.65
N ILE A 150 1.19 19.40 1.88
CA ILE A 150 1.79 19.12 0.58
C ILE A 150 1.36 20.16 -0.46
N ASP A 151 2.33 20.66 -1.24
CA ASP A 151 2.08 21.62 -2.32
C ASP A 151 1.07 21.08 -3.35
N SER A 152 0.12 21.93 -3.74
CA SER A 152 -0.88 21.61 -4.77
C SER A 152 -0.25 21.17 -6.09
N THR A 153 0.97 21.64 -6.40
CA THR A 153 1.72 21.21 -7.58
C THR A 153 2.12 19.74 -7.55
N ILE A 154 2.33 19.16 -6.37
CA ILE A 154 2.65 17.73 -6.20
C ILE A 154 1.37 16.91 -6.35
N ILE A 155 0.27 17.37 -5.75
CA ILE A 155 -1.06 16.74 -5.82
C ILE A 155 -1.58 16.72 -7.27
N ASN A 156 -1.36 17.81 -8.01
CA ASN A 156 -1.80 17.96 -9.40
C ASN A 156 -0.85 17.31 -10.41
N ARG A 157 0.23 16.63 -9.97
CA ARG A 157 1.05 15.86 -10.91
C ARG A 157 0.20 14.76 -11.52
N LYS A 158 0.28 14.62 -12.85
CA LYS A 158 -0.39 13.53 -13.56
C LYS A 158 0.15 12.19 -13.04
N SER A 159 -0.69 11.43 -12.36
CA SER A 159 -0.38 10.06 -11.96
C SER A 159 -0.20 9.19 -13.20
N CYS A 160 0.71 8.21 -13.13
CA CYS A 160 0.90 7.23 -14.19
C CYS A 160 0.06 5.95 -13.98
N PHE A 161 -0.91 6.00 -13.06
CA PHE A 161 -1.74 4.86 -12.71
C PHE A 161 -2.49 4.27 -13.90
N CYS A 162 -3.05 5.10 -14.80
CA CYS A 162 -3.76 4.61 -15.99
C CYS A 162 -2.83 3.78 -16.89
N GLU A 163 -1.64 4.30 -17.14
CA GLU A 163 -0.62 3.63 -17.96
C GLU A 163 -0.15 2.32 -17.30
N LEU A 164 0.05 2.32 -15.98
CA LEU A 164 0.40 1.12 -15.21
C LEU A 164 -0.72 0.08 -15.20
N PHE A 165 -1.96 0.52 -14.95
CA PHE A 165 -3.13 -0.35 -14.93
C PHE A 165 -3.32 -1.02 -16.30
N TYR A 166 -3.14 -0.27 -17.39
CA TYR A 166 -3.18 -0.81 -18.75
C TYR A 166 -2.13 -1.90 -18.96
N ILE A 167 -0.87 -1.64 -18.61
CA ILE A 167 0.23 -2.62 -18.74
C ILE A 167 -0.05 -3.89 -17.94
N CYS A 168 -0.51 -3.74 -16.70
CA CYS A 168 -0.89 -4.87 -15.86
C CYS A 168 -2.06 -5.65 -16.48
N ASN A 169 -3.08 -4.94 -16.99
CA ASN A 169 -4.26 -5.54 -17.64
C ASN A 169 -3.89 -6.31 -18.91
N LEU A 170 -2.89 -5.87 -19.67
CA LEU A 170 -2.38 -6.60 -20.83
C LEU A 170 -1.72 -7.93 -20.46
N LYS A 171 -0.97 -7.99 -19.36
CA LYS A 171 -0.23 -9.19 -18.95
C LYS A 171 -1.05 -10.15 -18.10
N TYR A 172 -1.90 -9.63 -17.21
CA TYR A 172 -2.58 -10.40 -16.17
C TYR A 172 -3.41 -11.58 -16.71
N PRO A 173 -4.22 -11.47 -17.77
CA PRO A 173 -5.00 -12.58 -18.32
C PRO A 173 -4.15 -13.75 -18.84
N TYR A 174 -2.88 -13.50 -19.17
CA TYR A 174 -1.93 -14.55 -19.59
C TYR A 174 -1.30 -15.29 -18.41
N LEU A 175 -1.34 -14.73 -17.20
CA LEU A 175 -0.81 -15.34 -15.98
C LEU A 175 -1.86 -16.21 -15.28
N LEU A 176 -3.12 -16.15 -15.70
CA LEU A 176 -4.20 -16.91 -15.07
C LEU A 176 -4.36 -18.28 -15.72
N ASN A 177 -4.16 -19.33 -14.92
CA ASN A 177 -4.49 -20.71 -15.30
C ASN A 177 -6.01 -20.95 -15.33
N HIS A 178 -6.78 -20.21 -14.51
CA HIS A 178 -8.23 -20.37 -14.36
C HIS A 178 -8.95 -19.01 -14.33
N SER A 179 -10.17 -18.98 -14.87
CA SER A 179 -11.05 -17.80 -14.84
C SER A 179 -11.45 -17.45 -13.40
N HIS A 180 -11.46 -16.16 -13.05
CA HIS A 180 -11.93 -15.68 -11.74
C HIS A 180 -13.45 -15.67 -11.57
N ILE A 181 -14.18 -16.33 -12.44
CA ILE A 181 -15.65 -16.42 -12.42
C ILE A 181 -16.17 -17.01 -11.10
N LEU A 182 -15.49 -18.05 -10.57
CA LEU A 182 -15.84 -18.66 -9.29
C LEU A 182 -15.63 -17.70 -8.13
N LEU A 183 -14.54 -16.92 -8.16
CA LEU A 183 -14.30 -15.88 -7.17
C LEU A 183 -15.40 -14.81 -7.21
N TRP A 184 -15.77 -14.35 -8.41
CA TRP A 184 -16.85 -13.39 -8.60
C TRP A 184 -18.18 -13.91 -8.07
N HIS A 185 -18.59 -15.14 -8.42
CA HIS A 185 -19.83 -15.73 -7.92
C HIS A 185 -19.82 -15.91 -6.40
N ARG A 186 -18.71 -16.35 -5.80
CA ARG A 186 -18.58 -16.47 -4.33
C ARG A 186 -18.79 -15.14 -3.61
N ILE A 187 -18.38 -14.02 -4.22
CA ILE A 187 -18.52 -12.68 -3.63
C ILE A 187 -19.89 -12.07 -3.97
N ALA A 188 -20.36 -12.16 -5.21
CA ALA A 188 -21.55 -11.46 -5.68
C ALA A 188 -22.86 -12.18 -5.32
N THR A 189 -22.88 -13.52 -5.34
CA THR A 189 -24.11 -14.31 -5.13
C THR A 189 -24.03 -15.30 -3.98
N GLY A 190 -22.83 -15.55 -3.43
CA GLY A 190 -22.64 -16.49 -2.32
C GLY A 190 -22.88 -17.96 -2.67
N HIS A 191 -23.13 -18.28 -3.95
CA HIS A 191 -23.29 -19.65 -4.41
C HIS A 191 -21.94 -20.35 -4.57
N MET A 192 -21.75 -21.44 -3.82
CA MET A 192 -20.66 -22.39 -4.06
C MET A 192 -21.09 -23.33 -5.18
N ASN A 193 -20.55 -23.16 -6.39
CA ASN A 193 -20.68 -24.22 -7.39
C ASN A 193 -19.94 -25.46 -6.87
N THR A 194 -20.72 -26.52 -6.60
CA THR A 194 -20.29 -27.81 -6.01
C THR A 194 -19.32 -28.62 -6.88
N LYS A 195 -18.81 -28.06 -7.98
CA LYS A 195 -17.83 -28.66 -8.89
C LYS A 195 -16.41 -28.13 -8.65
N LEU A 196 -16.04 -27.86 -7.41
CA LEU A 196 -14.65 -27.56 -7.05
C LEU A 196 -13.97 -28.85 -6.62
N ASN A 197 -12.99 -29.28 -7.41
CA ASN A 197 -12.02 -30.29 -6.99
C ASN A 197 -11.40 -29.86 -5.66
N ASN A 198 -11.39 -30.77 -4.68
CA ASN A 198 -10.92 -30.61 -3.31
C ASN A 198 -9.42 -30.22 -3.13
N ASN A 199 -8.72 -29.82 -4.20
CA ASN A 199 -7.27 -29.67 -4.19
C ASN A 199 -6.79 -28.21 -4.05
N GLU A 200 -7.65 -27.20 -4.21
CA GLU A 200 -7.28 -25.80 -3.98
C GLU A 200 -7.84 -25.30 -2.65
N GLN A 201 -7.00 -25.27 -1.61
CA GLN A 201 -7.31 -24.59 -0.35
C GLN A 201 -7.45 -23.08 -0.61
N THR A 202 -8.66 -22.62 -0.93
CA THR A 202 -8.92 -21.18 -1.09
C THR A 202 -9.06 -20.50 0.26
N VAL A 203 -8.42 -19.35 0.43
CA VAL A 203 -8.56 -18.51 1.63
C VAL A 203 -10.01 -18.04 1.76
N PRO A 204 -10.62 -18.06 2.96
CA PRO A 204 -11.97 -17.54 3.19
C PRO A 204 -12.08 -16.08 2.81
N LEU A 205 -13.25 -15.69 2.29
CA LEU A 205 -13.45 -14.33 1.80
C LEU A 205 -13.32 -13.27 2.91
N LEU A 206 -13.80 -13.54 4.13
CA LEU A 206 -13.66 -12.60 5.25
C LEU A 206 -12.22 -12.38 5.70
N LEU A 207 -11.30 -13.29 5.38
CA LEU A 207 -9.87 -13.16 5.69
C LEU A 207 -9.05 -12.63 4.49
N SER A 208 -9.72 -12.31 3.38
CA SER A 208 -9.07 -11.86 2.15
C SER A 208 -8.96 -10.34 2.10
N ASP A 209 -7.94 -9.83 1.42
CA ASP A 209 -7.76 -8.39 1.26
C ASP A 209 -8.68 -7.85 0.14
N SER A 210 -9.60 -6.96 0.49
CA SER A 210 -10.60 -6.42 -0.43
C SER A 210 -10.03 -5.56 -1.56
N VAL A 211 -8.92 -4.86 -1.32
CA VAL A 211 -8.24 -4.06 -2.34
C VAL A 211 -7.59 -4.98 -3.37
N VAL A 212 -6.98 -6.07 -2.90
CA VAL A 212 -6.42 -7.12 -3.78
C VAL A 212 -7.52 -7.77 -4.61
N LEU A 213 -8.69 -8.07 -4.00
CA LEU A 213 -9.84 -8.62 -4.72
C LEU A 213 -10.37 -7.65 -5.79
N LEU A 214 -10.46 -6.34 -5.47
CA LEU A 214 -10.86 -5.31 -6.43
C LEU A 214 -9.93 -5.28 -7.63
N LEU A 215 -8.62 -5.13 -7.38
CA LEU A 215 -7.62 -5.07 -8.45
C LEU A 215 -7.58 -6.36 -9.27
N ARG A 216 -7.75 -7.52 -8.63
CA ARG A 216 -7.82 -8.83 -9.29
C ARG A 216 -9.01 -8.94 -10.25
N ILE A 217 -10.21 -8.54 -9.80
CA ILE A 217 -11.41 -8.56 -10.65
C ILE A 217 -11.26 -7.55 -11.79
N MET A 218 -10.79 -6.35 -11.50
CA MET A 218 -10.55 -5.32 -12.52
C MET A 218 -9.53 -5.75 -13.58
N LEU A 219 -8.44 -6.40 -13.19
CA LEU A 219 -7.43 -6.91 -14.13
C LEU A 219 -7.92 -8.11 -14.96
N SER A 220 -8.95 -8.81 -14.52
CA SER A 220 -9.59 -9.88 -15.30
C SER A 220 -10.63 -9.36 -16.30
N LEU A 221 -11.00 -8.09 -16.21
CA LEU A 221 -11.92 -7.42 -17.13
C LEU A 221 -11.15 -6.65 -18.20
N PRO A 222 -11.79 -6.27 -19.32
CA PRO A 222 -11.20 -5.35 -20.29
C PRO A 222 -10.80 -4.02 -19.64
N TYR A 223 -9.75 -3.38 -20.17
CA TYR A 223 -9.14 -2.16 -19.60
C TYR A 223 -10.16 -1.05 -19.27
N LEU A 224 -11.12 -0.78 -20.17
CA LEU A 224 -12.17 0.23 -19.98
C LEU A 224 -13.56 -0.40 -19.98
N ILE A 225 -14.08 -0.66 -18.78
CA ILE A 225 -15.49 -0.98 -18.53
C ILE A 225 -16.32 0.30 -18.36
N THR A 226 -17.66 0.21 -18.34
CA THR A 226 -18.48 1.39 -18.02
C THR A 226 -18.35 1.77 -16.54
N LYS A 227 -18.58 3.05 -16.25
CA LYS A 227 -18.64 3.57 -14.88
C LYS A 227 -19.69 2.85 -14.01
N GLU A 228 -20.77 2.37 -14.63
CA GLU A 228 -21.85 1.62 -13.96
C GLU A 228 -21.36 0.24 -13.52
N LEU A 229 -20.73 -0.52 -14.42
CA LEU A 229 -20.16 -1.83 -14.09
C LEU A 229 -19.09 -1.71 -13.00
N TYR A 230 -18.26 -0.66 -13.07
CA TYR A 230 -17.29 -0.37 -12.02
C TYR A 230 -17.95 -0.15 -10.65
N ARG A 231 -19.03 0.64 -10.58
CA ARG A 231 -19.79 0.87 -9.34
C ARG A 231 -20.37 -0.41 -8.76
N VAL A 232 -20.88 -1.31 -9.61
CA VAL A 232 -21.38 -2.63 -9.16
C VAL A 232 -20.27 -3.46 -8.51
N ILE A 233 -19.09 -3.52 -9.12
CA ILE A 233 -17.94 -4.25 -8.55
C ILE A 233 -17.53 -3.64 -7.22
N VAL A 234 -17.44 -2.31 -7.13
CA VAL A 234 -17.09 -1.61 -5.89
C VAL A 234 -18.13 -1.88 -4.80
N GLN A 235 -19.43 -1.83 -5.11
CA GLN A 235 -20.50 -2.09 -4.15
C GLN A 235 -20.44 -3.52 -3.60
N VAL A 236 -20.29 -4.52 -4.46
CA VAL A 236 -20.22 -5.93 -4.05
C VAL A 236 -19.03 -6.17 -3.10
N LEU A 237 -17.87 -5.59 -3.41
CA LEU A 237 -16.69 -5.68 -2.56
C LEU A 237 -16.79 -4.80 -1.31
N PHE A 238 -17.50 -3.68 -1.39
CA PHE A 238 -17.77 -2.83 -0.24
C PHE A 238 -18.62 -3.59 0.80
N ASN A 239 -19.63 -4.32 0.37
CA ASN A 239 -20.42 -5.19 1.25
C ASN A 239 -19.55 -6.22 1.96
N LEU A 240 -18.59 -6.83 1.25
CA LEU A 240 -17.61 -7.72 1.87
C LEU A 240 -16.77 -6.96 2.91
N THR A 241 -16.20 -5.79 2.58
CA THR A 241 -15.40 -4.99 3.54
C THR A 241 -16.17 -4.56 4.78
N TYR A 242 -17.44 -4.23 4.59
CA TYR A 242 -18.33 -3.84 5.67
C TYR A 242 -18.53 -5.00 6.66
N ILE A 243 -18.77 -6.20 6.13
CA ILE A 243 -18.92 -7.41 6.96
C ILE A 243 -17.58 -7.82 7.58
N GLN A 244 -16.45 -7.63 6.88
CA GLN A 244 -15.11 -7.83 7.45
C GLN A 244 -14.86 -6.91 8.64
N ALA A 245 -15.22 -5.62 8.53
CA ALA A 245 -15.10 -4.66 9.62
C ALA A 245 -15.95 -5.11 10.82
N LEU A 246 -17.22 -5.46 10.60
CA LEU A 246 -18.09 -6.00 11.66
C LEU A 246 -17.50 -7.25 12.32
N PHE A 247 -17.00 -8.18 11.50
CA PHE A 247 -16.38 -9.42 11.98
C PHE A 247 -15.15 -9.15 12.85
N THR A 248 -14.27 -8.23 12.44
CA THR A 248 -13.10 -7.84 13.24
C THR A 248 -13.48 -7.19 14.55
N ILE A 249 -14.44 -6.25 14.54
CA ILE A 249 -14.91 -5.55 15.74
C ILE A 249 -15.52 -6.54 16.73
N ILE A 250 -16.39 -7.45 16.28
CA ILE A 250 -17.00 -8.46 17.17
C ILE A 250 -15.96 -9.46 17.68
N SER A 251 -14.95 -9.78 16.87
CA SER A 251 -13.86 -10.65 17.28
C SER A 251 -12.98 -10.02 18.37
N GLU A 252 -12.90 -8.69 18.42
CA GLU A 252 -12.20 -7.91 19.46
C GLU A 252 -13.05 -7.75 20.75
N MET A 253 -14.37 -7.98 20.71
CA MET A 253 -15.26 -7.87 21.88
C MET A 253 -15.12 -9.05 22.87
N ASN A 254 -15.43 -8.78 24.14
CA ASN A 254 -15.45 -9.80 25.20
C ASN A 254 -16.65 -10.76 25.04
N LYS A 255 -16.56 -11.99 25.57
CA LYS A 255 -17.65 -13.00 25.51
C LYS A 255 -18.99 -12.49 26.03
N THR A 256 -18.99 -11.69 27.09
CA THR A 256 -20.22 -11.11 27.67
C THR A 256 -20.88 -10.12 26.72
N GLU A 257 -20.08 -9.34 25.99
CA GLU A 257 -20.60 -8.40 24.98
C GLU A 257 -21.13 -9.15 23.76
N GLN A 258 -20.42 -10.18 23.29
CA GLN A 258 -20.91 -11.05 22.22
C GLN A 258 -22.26 -11.70 22.58
N GLU A 259 -22.41 -12.17 23.82
CA GLU A 259 -23.67 -12.73 24.33
C GLU A 259 -24.79 -11.67 24.34
N ILE A 260 -24.51 -10.43 24.74
CA ILE A 260 -25.48 -9.32 24.72
C ILE A 260 -25.94 -9.05 23.28
N TRP A 261 -25.01 -8.85 22.35
CA TRP A 261 -25.31 -8.55 20.94
C TRP A 261 -26.02 -9.71 20.23
N SER A 262 -25.76 -10.96 20.64
CA SER A 262 -26.45 -12.15 20.13
C SER A 262 -27.93 -12.23 20.53
N ARG A 263 -28.30 -11.57 21.63
CA ARG A 263 -29.65 -11.58 22.22
C ARG A 263 -30.49 -10.36 21.84
N ILE A 264 -29.94 -9.40 21.10
CA ILE A 264 -30.69 -8.20 20.71
C ILE A 264 -31.89 -8.60 19.83
N SER A 265 -33.10 -8.33 20.34
CA SER A 265 -34.34 -8.63 19.64
C SER A 265 -34.58 -7.62 18.51
N THR A 266 -34.81 -8.12 17.29
CA THR A 266 -35.13 -7.32 16.08
C THR A 266 -36.49 -6.61 16.14
N HIS A 267 -37.23 -6.73 17.25
CA HIS A 267 -38.62 -6.29 17.34
C HIS A 267 -38.84 -4.78 17.55
N LYS A 268 -37.79 -3.96 17.79
CA LYS A 268 -37.97 -2.52 18.06
C LYS A 268 -37.30 -1.54 17.08
N ASN A 269 -36.40 -1.97 16.20
CA ASN A 269 -35.87 -1.17 15.08
C ASN A 269 -35.41 -2.15 13.97
N LYS A 270 -36.05 -2.12 12.80
CA LYS A 270 -35.67 -2.92 11.62
C LYS A 270 -34.43 -2.31 10.94
N ASN A 271 -33.28 -2.37 11.61
CA ASN A 271 -32.01 -1.97 11.00
C ASN A 271 -31.24 -3.24 10.66
N ASN A 272 -30.89 -3.44 9.39
CA ASN A 272 -30.17 -4.62 8.89
C ASN A 272 -28.81 -4.80 9.60
N ILE A 273 -28.19 -3.69 10.04
CA ILE A 273 -26.96 -3.71 10.83
C ILE A 273 -27.13 -4.55 12.11
N SER A 274 -28.27 -4.39 12.80
CA SER A 274 -28.55 -5.14 14.03
C SER A 274 -28.70 -6.65 13.75
N GLU A 275 -29.22 -7.02 12.58
CA GLU A 275 -29.34 -8.42 12.16
C GLU A 275 -27.98 -9.03 11.81
N TYR A 276 -27.12 -8.28 11.12
CA TYR A 276 -25.74 -8.69 10.82
C TYR A 276 -24.92 -8.86 12.10
N LEU A 277 -24.99 -7.89 13.02
CA LEU A 277 -24.35 -7.96 14.33
C LEU A 277 -24.81 -9.20 15.10
N ARG A 278 -26.13 -9.42 15.19
CA ARG A 278 -26.71 -10.58 15.88
C ARG A 278 -26.25 -11.90 15.28
N MET A 279 -26.23 -12.03 13.95
CA MET A 279 -25.84 -13.26 13.27
C MET A 279 -24.35 -13.59 13.46
N ILE A 280 -23.48 -12.60 13.28
CA ILE A 280 -22.03 -12.77 13.45
C ILE A 280 -21.70 -13.12 14.92
N SER A 281 -22.28 -12.39 15.87
CA SER A 281 -22.09 -12.64 17.31
C SER A 281 -22.61 -14.00 17.75
N LEU A 282 -23.78 -14.45 17.27
CA LEU A 282 -24.30 -15.79 17.55
C LEU A 282 -23.34 -16.89 17.08
N LYS A 283 -22.85 -16.81 15.84
CA LYS A 283 -21.93 -17.82 15.29
C LYS A 283 -20.59 -17.84 16.02
N LEU A 284 -20.02 -16.67 16.31
CA LEU A 284 -18.75 -16.56 17.03
C LEU A 284 -18.87 -17.09 18.47
N PHE A 285 -19.94 -16.71 19.18
CA PHE A 285 -20.22 -17.18 20.53
C PHE A 285 -20.37 -18.72 20.59
N GLN A 286 -21.14 -19.30 19.67
CA GLN A 286 -21.33 -20.76 19.59
C GLN A 286 -20.03 -21.52 19.29
N SER A 287 -19.12 -20.91 18.52
CA SER A 287 -17.84 -21.51 18.14
C SER A 287 -16.72 -21.34 19.18
N ASN A 288 -16.97 -20.67 20.32
CA ASN A 288 -15.95 -20.31 21.32
C ASN A 288 -14.74 -19.56 20.71
N PHE A 289 -15.01 -18.69 19.73
CA PHE A 289 -13.99 -17.91 19.07
C PHE A 289 -13.45 -16.82 20.01
N ASN A 290 -12.31 -17.07 20.64
CA ASN A 290 -11.63 -16.10 21.52
C ASN A 290 -10.45 -15.45 20.80
N SER A 291 -10.51 -14.15 20.53
CA SER A 291 -9.28 -13.37 20.46
C SER A 291 -8.75 -13.21 21.89
N ASN A 292 -7.48 -13.51 22.14
CA ASN A 292 -6.92 -13.49 23.51
C ASN A 292 -6.57 -12.05 23.97
N ILE A 293 -7.40 -11.06 23.63
CA ILE A 293 -7.10 -9.65 23.90
C ILE A 293 -8.35 -9.01 24.50
N ASP A 294 -8.40 -8.92 25.83
CA ASP A 294 -9.39 -8.10 26.54
C ASP A 294 -9.07 -6.62 26.26
N ASN A 295 -9.66 -6.01 25.23
CA ASN A 295 -9.51 -4.57 25.02
C ASN A 295 -10.82 -3.88 24.60
N THR A 296 -11.12 -2.82 25.35
CA THR A 296 -12.14 -1.77 25.15
C THR A 296 -13.61 -2.20 25.29
N LYS A 297 -14.33 -1.55 26.21
CA LYS A 297 -15.80 -1.62 26.30
C LYS A 297 -16.42 -0.92 25.09
N ILE A 298 -16.93 -1.67 24.12
CA ILE A 298 -17.67 -1.11 22.99
C ILE A 298 -19.15 -1.03 23.40
N SER A 299 -19.58 0.15 23.89
CA SER A 299 -20.88 0.30 24.54
C SER A 299 -22.02 0.85 23.67
N SER A 300 -21.76 1.46 22.50
CA SER A 300 -22.80 2.10 21.68
C SER A 300 -22.76 1.76 20.19
N LEU A 301 -23.91 1.83 19.51
CA LEU A 301 -24.01 1.64 18.05
C LEU A 301 -23.24 2.73 17.28
N GLU A 302 -23.13 3.93 17.86
CA GLU A 302 -22.39 5.05 17.27
C GLU A 302 -20.88 4.79 17.23
N SER A 303 -20.30 4.20 18.29
CA SER A 303 -18.89 3.83 18.30
C SER A 303 -18.59 2.71 17.30
N ILE A 304 -19.50 1.73 17.17
CA ILE A 304 -19.42 0.69 16.13
C ILE A 304 -19.43 1.34 14.74
N ASN A 305 -20.34 2.27 14.46
CA ASN A 305 -20.41 2.96 13.17
C ASN A 305 -19.18 3.83 12.88
N ALA A 306 -18.52 4.38 13.90
CA ALA A 306 -17.25 5.10 13.73
C ALA A 306 -16.11 4.13 13.38
N LEU A 307 -16.01 3.00 14.08
CA LEU A 307 -15.01 1.96 13.81
C LEU A 307 -15.19 1.33 12.42
N ILE A 308 -16.43 1.08 11.98
CA ILE A 308 -16.70 0.59 10.62
C ILE A 308 -16.19 1.58 9.58
N ARG A 309 -16.45 2.88 9.76
CA ARG A 309 -15.98 3.94 8.85
C ARG A 309 -14.46 3.99 8.79
N GLU A 310 -13.79 3.89 9.93
CA GLU A 310 -12.33 3.84 10.01
C GLU A 310 -11.77 2.63 9.24
N ARG A 311 -12.29 1.43 9.51
CA ARG A 311 -11.82 0.17 8.88
C ARG A 311 -12.13 0.10 7.38
N CYS A 312 -13.26 0.65 6.91
CA CYS A 312 -13.63 0.68 5.49
C CYS A 312 -12.95 1.85 4.72
N GLY A 313 -12.42 2.85 5.42
CA GLY A 313 -11.95 4.10 4.83
C GLY A 313 -10.90 3.92 3.74
N ASN A 314 -9.93 3.03 3.94
CA ASN A 314 -8.87 2.79 2.94
C ASN A 314 -9.44 2.22 1.63
N PHE A 315 -10.34 1.23 1.71
CA PHE A 315 -10.98 0.64 0.53
C PHE A 315 -11.77 1.70 -0.26
N ILE A 316 -12.56 2.53 0.44
CA ILE A 316 -13.36 3.60 -0.18
C ILE A 316 -12.45 4.61 -0.89
N LYS A 317 -11.35 5.04 -0.24
CA LYS A 317 -10.37 5.97 -0.84
C LYS A 317 -9.74 5.40 -2.10
N ILE A 318 -9.34 4.12 -2.07
CA ILE A 318 -8.74 3.43 -3.21
C ILE A 318 -9.75 3.30 -4.36
N ALA A 319 -10.99 2.90 -4.08
CA ALA A 319 -12.04 2.80 -5.09
C ALA A 319 -12.34 4.16 -5.72
N ALA A 320 -12.46 5.22 -4.91
CA ALA A 320 -12.62 6.58 -5.42
C ALA A 320 -11.43 7.00 -6.32
N LEU A 321 -10.19 6.69 -5.93
CA LEU A 321 -9.00 7.05 -6.69
C LEU A 321 -8.96 6.37 -8.06
N ILE A 322 -9.26 5.09 -8.08
CA ILE A 322 -9.37 4.32 -9.33
C ILE A 322 -10.45 4.93 -10.23
N GLN A 323 -11.61 5.29 -9.65
CA GLN A 323 -12.68 5.92 -10.41
C GLN A 323 -12.27 7.28 -11.00
N HIS A 324 -11.57 8.09 -10.22
CA HIS A 324 -11.02 9.37 -10.67
C HIS A 324 -10.06 9.18 -11.85
N TYR A 325 -9.12 8.23 -11.75
CA TYR A 325 -8.14 8.00 -12.79
C TYR A 325 -8.74 7.43 -14.08
N LEU A 326 -9.62 6.43 -13.99
CA LEU A 326 -10.16 5.77 -15.18
C LEU A 326 -11.29 6.54 -15.86
N TYR A 327 -12.09 7.31 -15.12
CA TYR A 327 -13.31 7.96 -15.64
C TYR A 327 -13.29 9.49 -15.57
N GLN A 328 -12.23 10.10 -15.01
CA GLN A 328 -12.08 11.55 -14.86
C GLN A 328 -13.27 12.23 -14.16
N SER A 329 -14.03 11.48 -13.35
CA SER A 329 -15.35 11.92 -12.89
C SER A 329 -15.36 12.63 -11.53
N ILE A 330 -14.24 12.62 -10.80
CA ILE A 330 -14.16 13.20 -9.45
C ILE A 330 -13.33 14.47 -9.51
N THR A 331 -13.96 15.62 -9.30
CA THR A 331 -13.31 16.95 -9.30
C THR A 331 -12.91 17.42 -7.90
N TRP A 332 -13.38 16.76 -6.84
CA TRP A 332 -13.31 17.28 -5.46
C TRP A 332 -12.17 16.72 -4.60
N TRP A 333 -11.28 15.89 -5.15
CA TRP A 333 -10.10 15.43 -4.39
C TRP A 333 -8.99 16.50 -4.36
N ILE A 334 -9.39 17.76 -4.29
CA ILE A 334 -8.57 18.83 -3.78
C ILE A 334 -8.84 18.79 -2.27
N PRO A 335 -7.85 18.42 -1.44
CA PRO A 335 -8.06 18.46 -0.01
C PRO A 335 -8.31 19.91 0.38
N ASP A 336 -9.57 20.28 0.65
CA ASP A 336 -9.82 21.42 1.50
C ASP A 336 -9.14 21.09 2.82
N HIS A 337 -8.04 21.79 3.11
CA HIS A 337 -7.14 21.57 4.25
C HIS A 337 -7.84 21.63 5.64
N HIS A 338 -9.15 21.81 5.66
CA HIS A 338 -10.00 22.00 6.84
C HIS A 338 -11.07 20.91 7.04
N LEU A 339 -11.26 19.97 6.11
CA LEU A 339 -12.27 18.92 6.27
C LEU A 339 -11.68 17.67 6.94
N HIS A 340 -12.10 17.42 8.18
CA HIS A 340 -11.81 16.20 8.93
C HIS A 340 -12.20 14.92 8.15
N PHE A 341 -11.52 13.81 8.49
CA PHE A 341 -11.67 12.45 7.94
C PHE A 341 -13.15 11.98 7.78
N ASP A 342 -14.04 12.45 8.66
CA ASP A 342 -15.47 12.14 8.65
C ASP A 342 -16.28 12.82 7.52
N HIS A 343 -15.86 13.98 7.02
CA HIS A 343 -16.57 14.67 5.94
C HIS A 343 -16.19 14.11 4.56
N LEU A 344 -14.93 13.75 4.37
CA LEU A 344 -14.44 13.18 3.11
C LEU A 344 -15.04 11.79 2.86
N SER A 345 -15.08 10.93 3.89
CA SER A 345 -15.66 9.58 3.78
C SER A 345 -17.15 9.60 3.43
N LYS A 346 -17.94 10.49 4.04
CA LYS A 346 -19.38 10.64 3.73
C LYS A 346 -19.64 11.10 2.29
N ASN A 347 -18.84 12.04 1.77
CA ASN A 347 -19.00 12.50 0.39
C ASN A 347 -18.61 11.41 -0.61
N LEU A 348 -17.50 10.70 -0.39
CA LEU A 348 -17.07 9.60 -1.25
C LEU A 348 -18.08 8.45 -1.28
N ILE A 349 -18.64 8.10 -0.11
CA ILE A 349 -19.73 7.12 0.01
C ILE A 349 -20.94 7.52 -0.85
N LYS A 350 -21.30 8.80 -0.82
CA LYS A 350 -22.45 9.32 -1.57
C LYS A 350 -22.19 9.36 -3.08
N GLU A 351 -20.97 9.70 -3.50
CA GLU A 351 -20.58 9.71 -4.92
C GLU A 351 -20.46 8.31 -5.55
N LEU A 352 -19.97 7.35 -4.75
CA LEU A 352 -19.93 5.94 -5.11
C LEU A 352 -21.30 5.26 -4.97
N GLN A 353 -22.29 5.94 -4.37
CA GLN A 353 -23.65 5.44 -4.12
C GLN A 353 -23.65 4.14 -3.29
N LEU A 354 -22.74 4.04 -2.30
CA LEU A 354 -22.50 2.78 -1.59
C LEU A 354 -23.56 2.40 -0.56
N TYR A 355 -24.34 3.41 -0.14
CA TYR A 355 -25.30 3.32 0.93
C TYR A 355 -26.69 3.70 0.45
N ASN A 356 -27.69 2.95 0.90
CA ASN A 356 -29.10 3.33 0.85
C ASN A 356 -29.58 3.52 2.30
N ASN A 357 -29.95 4.76 2.67
CA ASN A 357 -30.44 5.10 4.01
C ASN A 357 -29.49 4.65 5.15
N ASP A 358 -28.20 4.99 5.05
CA ASP A 358 -27.16 4.63 6.03
C ASP A 358 -26.88 3.12 6.21
N GLU A 359 -27.37 2.27 5.30
CA GLU A 359 -27.02 0.85 5.20
C GLU A 359 -26.36 0.46 3.87
N PRO A 360 -25.48 -0.56 3.86
CA PRO A 360 -24.84 -1.04 2.63
C PRO A 360 -25.89 -1.64 1.66
N TYR A 361 -25.80 -1.27 0.38
CA TYR A 361 -26.73 -1.75 -0.63
C TYR A 361 -26.36 -3.16 -1.14
N TRP A 362 -27.31 -4.10 -1.08
CA TRP A 362 -27.16 -5.46 -1.61
C TRP A 362 -27.97 -5.65 -2.88
N PHE A 363 -27.35 -6.25 -3.91
CA PHE A 363 -28.05 -6.61 -5.14
C PHE A 363 -28.89 -7.90 -5.01
N SER A 364 -28.52 -8.77 -4.08
CA SER A 364 -29.25 -10.00 -3.75
C SER A 364 -30.23 -9.78 -2.61
N ASN A 365 -31.41 -10.39 -2.69
CA ASN A 365 -32.40 -10.34 -1.60
C ASN A 365 -31.97 -11.14 -0.35
N ASP A 366 -31.05 -12.10 -0.48
CA ASP A 366 -30.61 -13.01 0.59
C ASP A 366 -29.26 -12.63 1.20
N SER A 367 -29.06 -11.37 1.60
CA SER A 367 -27.77 -10.91 2.17
C SER A 367 -27.30 -11.74 3.37
N LEU A 368 -28.24 -12.22 4.20
CA LEU A 368 -27.93 -13.04 5.38
C LEU A 368 -27.38 -14.42 5.01
N LEU A 369 -27.85 -15.03 3.92
CA LEU A 369 -27.35 -16.32 3.45
C LEU A 369 -25.89 -16.20 2.98
N ILE A 370 -25.58 -15.15 2.24
CA ILE A 370 -24.24 -14.87 1.74
C ILE A 370 -23.26 -14.71 2.90
N ILE A 371 -23.61 -13.87 3.89
CA ILE A 371 -22.78 -13.65 5.07
C ILE A 371 -22.62 -14.96 5.87
N ASN A 372 -23.68 -15.76 5.98
CA ASN A 372 -23.60 -17.05 6.67
C ASN A 372 -22.58 -17.98 6.01
N ASN A 373 -22.59 -18.09 4.69
CA ASN A 373 -21.64 -18.91 3.94
C ASN A 373 -20.19 -18.43 4.17
N TRP A 374 -19.96 -17.12 4.12
CA TRP A 374 -18.64 -16.56 4.39
C TRP A 374 -18.16 -16.82 5.83
N LEU A 375 -19.05 -16.75 6.82
CA LEU A 375 -18.73 -17.08 8.20
C LEU A 375 -18.39 -18.57 8.36
N ASP A 376 -19.14 -19.46 7.70
CA ASP A 376 -18.89 -20.90 7.77
C ASP A 376 -17.51 -21.27 7.21
N GLU A 377 -17.06 -20.64 6.13
CA GLU A 377 -15.70 -20.82 5.59
C GLU A 377 -14.62 -20.49 6.64
N VAL A 378 -14.78 -19.39 7.39
CA VAL A 378 -13.83 -19.00 8.45
C VAL A 378 -13.87 -19.98 9.62
N LEU A 379 -15.06 -20.37 10.07
CA LEU A 379 -15.22 -21.29 11.20
C LEU A 379 -14.69 -22.69 10.89
N ILE A 380 -14.80 -23.15 9.64
CA ILE A 380 -14.19 -24.41 9.19
C ILE A 380 -12.66 -24.32 9.28
N LEU A 381 -12.07 -23.21 8.85
CA LEU A 381 -10.62 -23.02 8.97
C LEU A 381 -10.16 -22.81 10.41
N ASP A 382 -10.93 -22.12 11.26
CA ASP A 382 -10.57 -21.92 12.66
C ASP A 382 -10.48 -23.25 13.42
N LYS A 383 -11.39 -24.18 13.14
CA LYS A 383 -11.33 -25.56 13.67
C LYS A 383 -10.05 -26.31 13.26
N GLN A 384 -9.48 -25.99 12.10
CA GLN A 384 -8.27 -26.64 11.59
C GLN A 384 -6.98 -25.90 12.03
N GLN A 385 -6.99 -24.57 12.03
CA GLN A 385 -5.80 -23.71 12.16
C GLN A 385 -6.09 -22.39 12.91
N SER A 386 -6.60 -22.47 14.13
CA SER A 386 -7.01 -21.29 14.93
C SER A 386 -5.93 -20.21 15.12
N ILE A 387 -4.67 -20.60 15.32
CA ILE A 387 -3.56 -19.64 15.50
C ILE A 387 -3.34 -18.79 14.24
N LEU A 388 -3.46 -19.40 13.05
CA LEU A 388 -3.31 -18.69 11.79
C LEU A 388 -4.47 -17.72 11.57
N VAL A 389 -5.70 -18.16 11.80
CA VAL A 389 -6.89 -17.31 11.69
C VAL A 389 -6.78 -16.08 12.59
N ARG A 390 -6.38 -16.26 13.86
CA ARG A 390 -6.16 -15.15 14.80
C ARG A 390 -5.09 -14.18 14.31
N LYS A 391 -3.93 -14.69 13.86
CA LYS A 391 -2.87 -13.84 13.30
C LYS A 391 -3.34 -13.04 12.09
N ILE A 392 -4.14 -13.66 11.22
CA ILE A 392 -4.67 -13.00 10.02
C ILE A 392 -5.68 -11.92 10.39
N ILE A 393 -6.59 -12.18 11.33
CA ILE A 393 -7.58 -11.18 11.77
C ILE A 393 -6.92 -9.93 12.33
N HIS A 394 -5.92 -10.09 13.21
CA HIS A 394 -5.15 -8.96 13.73
C HIS A 394 -4.25 -8.31 12.67
N ALA A 395 -3.96 -9.02 11.58
CA ALA A 395 -3.22 -8.51 10.43
C ALA A 395 -4.12 -8.02 9.29
N ILE A 396 -5.47 -8.02 9.44
CA ILE A 396 -6.36 -7.37 8.48
C ILE A 396 -5.94 -5.90 8.45
N PRO A 397 -5.46 -5.41 7.30
CA PRO A 397 -4.55 -4.27 7.28
C PRO A 397 -5.29 -3.01 7.70
N VAL A 398 -5.04 -2.55 8.92
CA VAL A 398 -5.17 -1.13 9.23
C VAL A 398 -4.01 -0.45 8.50
N PHE A 399 -4.34 0.34 7.48
CA PHE A 399 -3.33 1.12 6.79
C PHE A 399 -2.81 2.19 7.77
N HIS A 400 -1.58 2.01 8.24
CA HIS A 400 -0.87 3.02 9.00
C HIS A 400 -0.02 3.84 8.04
N SER A 401 -0.31 5.14 7.94
CA SER A 401 0.53 6.06 7.19
C SER A 401 1.96 6.01 7.75
N PRO A 402 3.02 5.82 6.94
CA PRO A 402 4.38 6.10 7.36
C PRO A 402 4.44 7.48 8.01
N GLN A 403 5.13 7.56 9.13
CA GLN A 403 5.38 8.80 9.87
C GLN A 403 6.82 8.78 10.37
N PHE A 404 7.41 9.95 10.51
CA PHE A 404 8.65 10.06 11.28
C PHE A 404 8.36 9.84 12.76
N ILE A 405 9.38 9.38 13.49
CA ILE A 405 9.34 9.37 14.94
C ILE A 405 9.06 10.77 15.50
N GLU A 406 8.36 10.82 16.63
CA GLU A 406 8.16 12.08 17.33
C GLU A 406 9.49 12.59 17.89
N LEU A 407 9.97 13.70 17.33
CA LEU A 407 11.20 14.36 17.75
C LEU A 407 10.94 15.33 18.92
N PRO A 408 11.79 15.34 19.97
CA PRO A 408 11.73 16.33 21.04
C PRO A 408 11.89 17.75 20.51
N THR A 409 11.21 18.71 21.14
CA THR A 409 11.30 20.13 20.78
C THR A 409 12.69 20.70 21.04
N CYS A 410 13.34 20.31 22.13
CA CYS A 410 14.68 20.75 22.50
C CYS A 410 15.72 19.71 22.09
N TYR A 411 16.81 20.14 21.44
CA TYR A 411 17.87 19.24 21.01
C TYR A 411 18.62 18.57 22.16
N SER A 412 18.71 19.23 23.32
CA SER A 412 19.34 18.67 24.52
C SER A 412 18.71 17.36 24.97
N ASP A 413 17.39 17.23 24.81
CA ASP A 413 16.65 16.04 25.20
C ASP A 413 16.91 14.90 24.21
N LEU A 414 16.94 15.22 22.91
CA LEU A 414 17.33 14.28 21.86
C LEU A 414 18.76 13.78 22.11
N PHE A 415 19.71 14.70 22.29
CA PHE A 415 21.12 14.39 22.53
C PHE A 415 21.29 13.49 23.75
N ARG A 416 20.66 13.82 24.89
CA ARG A 416 20.70 12.99 26.11
C ARG A 416 20.11 11.60 25.88
N SER A 417 19.01 11.48 25.13
CA SER A 417 18.35 10.20 24.85
C SER A 417 19.17 9.26 23.96
N CYS A 418 20.05 9.83 23.11
CA CYS A 418 20.86 9.09 22.17
C CYS A 418 22.29 8.81 22.67
N ASN A 419 22.94 9.76 23.36
CA ASN A 419 24.35 9.64 23.75
C ASN A 419 24.67 8.57 24.80
N HIS A 420 23.67 8.13 25.56
CA HIS A 420 23.84 7.06 26.54
C HIS A 420 23.45 5.68 25.99
N ARG A 421 23.07 5.58 24.71
CA ARG A 421 22.73 4.29 24.10
C ARG A 421 23.99 3.44 23.92
N ARG A 422 23.82 2.17 24.24
CA ARG A 422 24.84 1.12 24.08
C ARG A 422 24.45 0.23 22.93
N CYS A 423 25.44 -0.30 22.20
CA CYS A 423 25.20 -1.25 21.14
C CYS A 423 24.50 -2.50 21.69
N SER A 424 23.45 -2.96 21.03
CA SER A 424 22.69 -4.17 21.44
C SER A 424 23.53 -5.46 21.42
N TYR A 425 24.65 -5.48 20.69
CA TYR A 425 25.53 -6.65 20.56
C TYR A 425 26.73 -6.64 21.51
N CYS A 426 27.51 -5.55 21.55
CA CYS A 426 28.70 -5.46 22.41
C CYS A 426 28.50 -4.71 23.74
N GLN A 427 27.36 -4.06 23.94
CA GLN A 427 27.06 -3.19 25.09
C GLN A 427 28.03 -2.01 25.30
N GLU A 428 28.91 -1.73 24.36
CA GLU A 428 29.77 -0.53 24.35
C GLU A 428 28.95 0.71 23.97
N LEU A 429 29.44 1.88 24.38
CA LEU A 429 28.84 3.16 24.00
C LEU A 429 28.97 3.40 22.49
N ILE A 430 27.89 3.90 21.89
CA ILE A 430 27.85 4.21 20.46
C ILE A 430 28.64 5.51 20.21
N ILE A 431 29.72 5.42 19.43
CA ILE A 431 30.52 6.57 18.99
C ILE A 431 29.81 7.18 17.77
N GLU A 432 29.67 8.51 17.76
CA GLU A 432 28.94 9.26 16.72
C GLU A 432 27.54 8.68 16.41
N PRO A 433 26.59 8.77 17.37
CA PRO A 433 25.29 8.16 17.20
C PRO A 433 24.50 8.81 16.06
N ILE A 434 23.91 7.96 15.23
CA ILE A 434 22.98 8.30 14.15
C ILE A 434 21.61 7.73 14.51
N LEU A 435 20.59 8.57 14.45
CA LEU A 435 19.20 8.22 14.72
C LEU A 435 18.40 8.10 13.44
N CYS A 436 17.84 6.93 13.14
CA CYS A 436 16.91 6.74 12.02
C CYS A 436 15.57 7.43 12.32
N LEU A 437 15.13 8.33 11.43
CA LEU A 437 13.87 9.06 11.58
C LEU A 437 12.64 8.21 11.29
N ILE A 438 12.80 7.10 10.60
CA ILE A 438 11.68 6.23 10.19
C ILE A 438 11.30 5.26 11.32
N CYS A 439 12.27 4.71 12.05
CA CYS A 439 12.00 3.70 13.09
C CYS A 439 12.60 3.99 14.48
N GLY A 440 13.42 5.03 14.64
CA GLY A 440 14.04 5.40 15.92
C GLY A 440 15.19 4.53 16.41
N ILE A 441 15.70 3.63 15.56
CA ILE A 441 16.93 2.87 15.86
C ILE A 441 18.13 3.82 15.83
N VAL A 442 19.06 3.61 16.76
CA VAL A 442 20.32 4.37 16.84
C VAL A 442 21.49 3.44 16.53
N TYR A 443 22.39 3.87 15.65
CA TYR A 443 23.59 3.13 15.23
C TYR A 443 24.79 4.08 15.02
N SER A 444 26.01 3.54 14.84
CA SER A 444 27.23 4.32 14.55
C SER A 444 27.61 4.23 13.08
N GLN A 445 28.19 5.30 12.51
CA GLN A 445 28.72 5.30 11.14
C GLN A 445 30.09 4.64 11.02
N GLU A 446 30.95 4.79 12.04
CA GLU A 446 32.32 4.30 12.02
C GLU A 446 32.44 2.84 12.47
N ARG A 447 33.31 2.08 11.80
CA ARG A 447 33.76 0.76 12.27
C ARG A 447 34.60 0.97 13.52
N THR A 448 34.09 0.61 14.69
CA THR A 448 34.97 0.55 15.86
C THR A 448 35.98 -0.60 15.66
N LYS A 449 37.23 -0.40 16.09
CA LYS A 449 38.35 -1.35 15.88
C LYS A 449 38.19 -2.74 16.53
N LYS A 450 37.06 -3.07 17.17
CA LYS A 450 36.79 -4.35 17.85
C LYS A 450 35.93 -5.27 16.96
N GLN A 451 36.24 -6.58 16.95
CA GLN A 451 35.61 -7.64 16.13
C GLN A 451 34.07 -7.75 16.23
N CYS A 452 33.42 -7.25 17.30
CA CYS A 452 31.96 -7.25 17.36
C CYS A 452 31.31 -6.26 16.36
N CYS A 453 32.05 -5.23 15.93
CA CYS A 453 31.53 -4.17 15.07
C CYS A 453 31.74 -4.42 13.57
N ASP A 454 32.34 -5.53 13.16
CA ASP A 454 32.24 -5.99 11.76
C ASP A 454 30.81 -6.44 11.42
N GLN A 455 30.06 -6.94 12.41
CA GLN A 455 28.62 -7.27 12.28
C GLN A 455 27.72 -6.03 12.26
N GLN A 456 28.21 -4.85 12.68
CA GLN A 456 27.42 -3.61 12.62
C GLN A 456 27.21 -3.13 11.17
N THR A 457 28.16 -3.36 10.27
CA THR A 457 27.98 -3.03 8.85
C THR A 457 26.82 -3.83 8.25
N ARG A 458 26.75 -5.12 8.57
CA ARG A 458 25.65 -6.00 8.21
C ARG A 458 24.34 -5.57 8.88
N PHE A 459 24.37 -5.16 10.16
CA PHE A 459 23.18 -4.61 10.84
C PHE A 459 22.67 -3.33 10.16
N ILE A 460 23.55 -2.42 9.75
CA ILE A 460 23.16 -1.20 9.04
C ILE A 460 22.56 -1.57 7.69
N GLN A 461 23.18 -2.48 6.93
CA GLN A 461 22.61 -2.98 5.67
C GLN A 461 21.24 -3.63 5.86
N GLU A 462 21.11 -4.53 6.85
CA GLU A 462 19.85 -5.19 7.18
C GLU A 462 18.80 -4.16 7.63
N HIS A 463 19.18 -3.18 8.44
CA HIS A 463 18.31 -2.09 8.86
C HIS A 463 17.84 -1.23 7.68
N LEU A 464 18.75 -0.79 6.81
CA LEU A 464 18.43 -0.02 5.60
C LEU A 464 17.49 -0.78 4.66
N LEU A 465 17.69 -2.09 4.54
CA LEU A 465 16.86 -2.97 3.72
C LEU A 465 15.46 -3.19 4.31
N LEU A 466 15.38 -3.40 5.63
CA LEU A 466 14.14 -3.76 6.33
C LEU A 466 13.29 -2.54 6.70
N CYS A 467 13.88 -1.40 7.00
CA CYS A 467 13.16 -0.23 7.48
C CYS A 467 12.45 0.53 6.36
N SER A 468 13.08 0.64 5.20
CA SER A 468 12.68 1.63 4.19
C SER A 468 13.19 1.31 2.77
N GLY A 469 13.66 0.08 2.53
CA GLY A 469 14.04 -0.37 1.19
C GLY A 469 15.18 0.42 0.56
N ASN A 470 16.31 0.56 1.28
CA ASN A 470 17.54 1.26 0.89
C ASN A 470 17.47 2.80 0.90
N LEU A 471 16.45 3.38 1.52
CA LEU A 471 16.39 4.82 1.79
C LEU A 471 16.58 5.11 3.29
N ASN A 472 17.72 5.64 3.67
CA ASN A 472 17.96 6.13 5.03
C ASN A 472 17.60 7.61 5.13
N ILE A 473 16.85 7.98 6.15
CA ILE A 473 16.71 9.37 6.59
C ILE A 473 17.03 9.36 8.08
N SER A 474 18.13 9.99 8.46
CA SER A 474 18.64 9.93 9.83
C SER A 474 19.26 11.25 10.29
N ILE A 475 19.39 11.44 11.59
CA ILE A 475 20.08 12.60 12.19
C ILE A 475 21.40 12.11 12.79
N ASN A 476 22.51 12.75 12.43
CA ASN A 476 23.76 12.57 13.15
C ASN A 476 23.76 13.49 14.39
N ILE A 477 23.81 12.86 15.57
CA ILE A 477 23.61 13.52 16.87
C ILE A 477 24.79 14.42 17.29
N ASN A 478 25.99 14.19 16.75
CA ASN A 478 27.13 15.04 17.06
C ASN A 478 27.19 16.25 16.11
N SER A 479 26.89 16.05 14.83
CA SER A 479 26.99 17.10 13.81
C SER A 479 25.74 17.96 13.66
N THR A 480 24.59 17.53 14.22
CA THR A 480 23.21 18.04 14.03
C THR A 480 22.65 17.88 12.61
N LYS A 481 23.44 17.40 11.66
CA LYS A 481 23.04 17.29 10.24
C LYS A 481 22.11 16.10 10.00
N THR A 482 21.25 16.27 9.01
CA THR A 482 20.39 15.20 8.50
C THR A 482 21.14 14.41 7.44
N LEU A 483 21.35 13.11 7.65
CA LEU A 483 21.91 12.20 6.67
C LEU A 483 20.78 11.61 5.82
N ILE A 484 20.89 11.75 4.50
CA ILE A 484 19.99 11.12 3.54
C ILE A 484 20.83 10.19 2.68
N GLN A 485 20.53 8.89 2.74
CA GLN A 485 21.25 7.86 1.97
C GLN A 485 20.26 7.08 1.12
N ARG A 486 20.59 6.88 -0.15
CA ARG A 486 19.82 6.07 -1.09
C ARG A 486 20.78 5.13 -1.81
N GLU A 487 20.62 3.83 -1.57
CA GLU A 487 21.54 2.82 -2.09
C GLU A 487 23.01 3.18 -1.74
N LYS A 488 23.86 3.40 -2.76
CA LYS A 488 25.28 3.78 -2.62
C LYS A 488 25.53 5.30 -2.59
N ARG A 489 24.47 6.10 -2.68
CA ARG A 489 24.55 7.56 -2.69
C ARG A 489 24.15 8.09 -1.33
N TYR A 490 24.85 9.11 -0.85
CA TYR A 490 24.49 9.80 0.38
C TYR A 490 24.71 11.30 0.26
N THR A 491 24.03 12.05 1.11
CA THR A 491 24.27 13.48 1.29
C THR A 491 23.98 13.86 2.73
N TYR A 492 24.69 14.89 3.21
CA TYR A 492 24.27 15.60 4.41
C TYR A 492 23.41 16.78 3.99
N TRP A 493 22.16 16.75 4.43
CA TRP A 493 21.25 17.87 4.38
C TRP A 493 21.38 18.72 5.65
N ILE A 494 20.68 19.86 5.66
CA ILE A 494 20.69 20.84 6.75
C ILE A 494 20.19 20.24 8.08
N SER A 495 20.52 20.91 9.19
CA SER A 495 20.02 20.53 10.52
C SER A 495 18.51 20.73 10.62
N LEU A 496 17.81 19.81 11.29
CA LEU A 496 16.40 19.99 11.66
C LEU A 496 16.22 20.88 12.89
N TYR A 497 17.31 21.20 13.58
CA TYR A 497 17.33 21.99 14.80
C TYR A 497 18.09 23.30 14.59
N LEU A 498 17.45 24.41 14.98
CA LEU A 498 17.96 25.77 14.83
C LEU A 498 18.00 26.47 16.18
N ASP A 499 18.89 27.45 16.32
CA ASP A 499 18.86 28.32 17.49
C ASP A 499 17.68 29.32 17.43
N GLN A 500 17.53 30.12 18.48
CA GLN A 500 16.49 31.15 18.58
C GLN A 500 16.53 32.22 17.46
N HIS A 501 17.64 32.33 16.75
CA HIS A 501 17.83 33.27 15.63
C HIS A 501 17.66 32.59 14.26
N GLY A 502 17.33 31.29 14.24
CA GLY A 502 17.18 30.51 13.00
C GLY A 502 18.52 30.05 12.40
N GLU A 503 19.61 30.10 13.16
CA GLU A 503 20.94 29.68 12.71
C GLU A 503 21.24 28.22 13.11
N GLU A 504 22.03 27.55 12.27
CA GLU A 504 22.54 26.21 12.56
C GLU A 504 23.74 26.29 13.51
N ASP A 505 23.83 25.36 14.46
CA ASP A 505 25.04 25.12 15.25
C ASP A 505 25.70 23.80 14.84
N LEU A 506 26.43 23.85 13.73
CA LEU A 506 27.09 22.69 13.14
C LEU A 506 28.15 22.12 14.10
N ASN A 507 28.08 20.82 14.33
CA ASN A 507 28.95 20.11 15.28
C ASN A 507 28.90 20.68 16.70
N LEU A 508 27.80 21.36 17.08
CA LEU A 508 27.59 21.93 18.41
C LEU A 508 28.74 22.86 18.88
N ARG A 509 29.44 23.53 17.94
CA ARG A 509 30.64 24.32 18.24
C ARG A 509 30.33 25.57 19.05
N ARG A 510 29.16 26.17 18.87
CA ARG A 510 28.76 27.40 19.57
C ARG A 510 28.12 27.10 20.92
N GLY A 511 27.66 25.86 21.14
CA GLY A 511 26.99 25.43 22.37
C GLY A 511 25.66 26.13 22.60
N ARG A 512 24.97 26.55 21.53
CA ARG A 512 23.66 27.22 21.63
C ARG A 512 22.55 26.18 21.87
N ILE A 513 21.48 26.60 22.53
CA ILE A 513 20.27 25.77 22.65
C ILE A 513 19.59 25.76 21.28
N LEU A 514 19.27 24.56 20.80
CA LEU A 514 18.62 24.35 19.51
C LEU A 514 17.21 23.79 19.69
N TYR A 515 16.30 24.23 18.83
CA TYR A 515 14.89 23.87 18.81
C TYR A 515 14.52 23.26 17.46
N LEU A 516 13.60 22.29 17.49
CA LEU A 516 13.10 21.61 16.29
C LEU A 516 12.34 22.59 15.40
N ASP A 517 12.84 22.78 14.18
CA ASP A 517 12.16 23.57 13.16
C ASP A 517 11.11 22.70 12.44
N ARG A 518 9.84 23.02 12.66
CA ARG A 518 8.71 22.23 12.13
C ARG A 518 8.60 22.34 10.61
N ASP A 519 9.04 23.44 10.01
CA ASP A 519 8.92 23.67 8.58
C ASP A 519 9.96 22.86 7.80
N ARG A 520 11.22 22.80 8.27
CA ARG A 520 12.24 21.89 7.73
C ARG A 520 11.83 20.43 7.85
N LEU A 521 11.23 20.03 8.98
CA LEU A 521 10.74 18.67 9.17
C LEU A 521 9.61 18.34 8.17
N ARG A 522 8.66 19.26 7.97
CA ARG A 522 7.58 19.12 6.97
C ARG A 522 8.11 19.03 5.55
N LEU A 523 9.07 19.89 5.18
CA LEU A 523 9.71 19.86 3.87
C LEU A 523 10.39 18.50 3.61
N LEU A 524 11.17 18.01 4.57
CA LEU A 524 11.81 16.70 4.46
C LEU A 524 10.80 15.56 4.32
N TYR A 525 9.76 15.59 5.16
CA TYR A 525 8.70 14.59 5.14
C TYR A 525 7.95 14.59 3.80
N SER A 526 7.57 15.76 3.28
CA SER A 526 6.89 15.90 1.99
C SER A 526 7.75 15.37 0.82
N ALA A 527 9.07 15.61 0.85
CA ALA A 527 10.00 15.12 -0.17
C ALA A 527 10.21 13.61 -0.08
N TRP A 528 10.20 13.04 1.13
CA TRP A 528 10.24 11.58 1.34
C TRP A 528 9.00 10.91 0.79
N ILE A 529 7.83 11.35 1.24
CA ILE A 529 6.53 10.78 0.85
C ILE A 529 6.29 10.89 -0.66
N SER A 530 6.59 12.03 -1.27
CA SER A 530 6.42 12.22 -2.71
C SER A 530 7.53 11.57 -3.56
N SER A 531 8.47 10.83 -2.94
CA SER A 531 9.64 10.24 -3.60
C SER A 531 10.47 11.26 -4.43
N ASN A 532 10.48 12.53 -4.00
CA ASN A 532 11.14 13.66 -4.67
C ASN A 532 12.41 14.12 -3.95
N LEU A 533 13.04 13.28 -3.13
CA LEU A 533 14.27 13.62 -2.42
C LEU A 533 15.39 14.09 -3.37
N ASP A 534 15.46 13.56 -4.59
CA ASP A 534 16.41 14.01 -5.62
C ASP A 534 16.21 15.46 -6.07
N GLN A 535 15.00 16.01 -5.96
CA GLN A 535 14.72 17.42 -6.29
C GLN A 535 15.12 18.34 -5.13
N LEU A 536 14.98 17.86 -3.90
CA LEU A 536 15.41 18.58 -2.70
C LEU A 536 16.94 18.58 -2.54
N ILE A 537 17.60 17.55 -3.06
CA ILE A 537 19.05 17.34 -2.93
C ILE A 537 19.78 17.71 -4.22
N ASN A 538 20.50 18.82 -4.20
CA ASN A 538 21.26 19.30 -5.38
C ASN A 538 22.53 18.49 -5.68
N ARG A 539 23.13 17.81 -4.69
CA ARG A 539 24.38 17.06 -4.85
C ARG A 539 24.37 15.78 -4.02
N TRP A 540 24.57 14.65 -4.71
CA TRP A 540 24.81 13.35 -4.08
C TRP A 540 26.30 13.06 -4.08
N SER A 541 26.81 12.60 -2.95
CA SER A 541 28.14 11.99 -2.86
C SER A 541 28.00 10.48 -3.01
N THR A 542 28.98 9.84 -3.63
CA THR A 542 29.08 8.38 -3.64
C THR A 542 29.86 7.95 -2.41
N ASP A 543 29.33 6.98 -1.67
CA ASP A 543 30.05 6.44 -0.53
C ASP A 543 31.36 5.78 -1.02
N PRO A 544 32.54 6.24 -0.58
CA PRO A 544 33.81 5.61 -0.96
C PRO A 544 33.93 4.21 -0.33
N PHE A 545 33.13 3.92 0.69
CA PHE A 545 33.00 2.60 1.24
C PHE A 545 31.82 1.92 0.55
N ASP A 546 32.12 1.00 -0.36
CA ASP A 546 31.15 -0.02 -0.79
C ASP A 546 30.73 -0.78 0.48
N PHE A 547 29.66 -0.32 1.14
CA PHE A 547 29.05 -1.01 2.26
C PHE A 547 28.50 -2.35 1.81
#